data_AF-A0A6I9R515-F1
#
_entry.id   AF-A0A6I9R515-F1
#
_cell.length_a   1.000
_cell.length_b   1.000
_cell.length_c   1.000
_cell.angle_alpha   90.00
_cell.angle_beta   90.00
_cell.angle_gamma   90.00
#
_symmetry.space_group_name_H-M   'P 1'
#
loop_
_entity.id
_entity.type
_entity.pdbx_description
1 polymer ?
#
loop_
_entity_poly.entity_id
_entity_poly.type
_entity_poly.pdbx_seq_one_letter_code
_entity_poly.pdbx_strand_id
1 'polypeptide(L)'
;MEEYRVESAASGEQTAEEGKGGDEGKKMKVMAGVDESEGSMHALCWALDHLFTATGGEVPDKTQALGRLILLHAQQPLYHFVHPMGPAVYATLTAMESMRNAQKENSIWVLERASQICIERLVKAETIIIDGDPKDVICQATEEMSIDLLIMGSRGLGKVKRAILGSVSDYCAHHAKCPILIVKPPKVHP
;
A
#
# COMPACT_ATOMS: atom_id res chain seq x y z
N MET A 1 9.08 7.77 -12.97
CA MET A 1 8.39 6.67 -12.29
C MET A 1 7.12 6.42 -13.07
N GLU A 2 6.90 5.19 -13.51
CA GLU A 2 5.68 4.84 -14.24
C GLU A 2 4.68 4.36 -13.19
N GLU A 3 3.62 5.14 -12.98
CA GLU A 3 2.53 4.82 -12.06
C GLU A 3 1.31 4.45 -12.89
N TYR A 4 0.60 3.39 -12.51
CA TYR A 4 -0.71 3.11 -13.06
C TYR A 4 -1.71 2.91 -11.93
N ARG A 5 -2.82 3.62 -12.04
CA ARG A 5 -3.89 3.62 -11.06
C ARG A 5 -4.88 2.52 -11.41
N VAL A 6 -5.10 1.58 -10.50
CA VAL A 6 -6.17 0.60 -10.69
C VAL A 6 -7.46 1.22 -10.16
N GLU A 7 -8.40 1.50 -11.05
CA GLU A 7 -9.72 2.00 -10.66
C GLU A 7 -10.47 0.87 -9.93
N SER A 8 -10.69 1.03 -8.62
CA SER A 8 -11.60 0.16 -7.89
C SER A 8 -13.03 0.46 -8.35
N ALA A 9 -13.77 -0.55 -8.82
CA ALA A 9 -15.18 -0.42 -9.18
C ALA A 9 -16.03 -0.10 -7.94
N ALA A 10 -16.17 1.20 -7.65
CA ALA A 10 -17.23 1.77 -6.84
C ALA A 10 -17.83 2.94 -7.65
N SER A 11 -18.99 2.66 -8.23
CA SER A 11 -19.81 3.51 -9.08
C SER A 11 -20.11 4.90 -8.50
N GLY A 12 -20.16 5.92 -9.37
CA GLY A 12 -21.05 7.08 -9.22
C GLY A 12 -20.40 8.46 -9.30
N GLU A 13 -20.58 9.09 -10.46
CA GLU A 13 -20.55 10.53 -10.83
C GLU A 13 -19.56 11.53 -10.21
N GLN A 14 -18.81 12.17 -11.12
CA GLN A 14 -18.24 13.50 -10.95
C GLN A 14 -19.31 14.56 -11.26
N THR A 15 -19.61 15.42 -10.30
CA THR A 15 -20.08 16.78 -10.59
C THR A 15 -19.13 17.76 -9.90
N ALA A 16 -18.53 18.63 -10.70
CA ALA A 16 -17.71 19.73 -10.25
C ALA A 16 -18.62 20.88 -9.80
N GLU A 17 -18.49 21.30 -8.54
CA GLU A 17 -18.86 22.63 -8.10
C GLU A 17 -17.66 23.25 -7.38
N GLU A 18 -17.09 24.29 -7.99
CA GLU A 18 -16.13 25.19 -7.36
C GLU A 18 -16.89 26.08 -6.36
N GLY A 19 -16.60 25.89 -5.07
CA GLY A 19 -17.12 26.69 -3.98
C GLY A 19 -16.00 27.15 -3.05
N LYS A 20 -15.92 28.47 -2.82
CA LYS A 20 -14.96 29.19 -1.98
C LYS A 20 -15.02 28.81 -0.49
N GLY A 21 -13.84 28.72 0.11
CA GLY A 21 -13.51 29.38 1.39
C GLY A 21 -14.13 28.82 2.68
N GLY A 22 -13.35 28.01 3.39
CA GLY A 22 -13.50 27.69 4.80
C GLY A 22 -12.32 26.81 5.22
N ASP A 23 -11.74 27.07 6.40
CA ASP A 23 -10.74 26.19 7.04
C ASP A 23 -11.43 24.87 7.46
N GLU A 24 -11.75 24.04 6.47
CA GLU A 24 -12.14 22.66 6.67
C GLU A 24 -10.89 21.91 7.14
N GLY A 25 -10.89 21.46 8.40
CA GLY A 25 -9.77 20.76 9.00
C GLY A 25 -9.18 19.73 8.04
N LYS A 26 -7.90 19.91 7.67
CA LYS A 26 -7.20 19.13 6.66
C LYS A 26 -7.45 17.63 6.89
N LYS A 27 -8.22 16.99 6.00
CA LYS A 27 -8.45 15.54 6.03
C LYS A 27 -7.12 14.80 5.85
N MET A 28 -6.86 13.82 6.71
CA MET A 28 -5.59 13.09 6.76
C MET A 28 -5.45 12.19 5.54
N LYS A 29 -4.33 12.27 4.83
CA LYS A 29 -3.97 11.33 3.76
C LYS A 29 -3.16 10.18 4.36
N VAL A 30 -3.70 8.98 4.28
CA VAL A 30 -3.07 7.78 4.81
C VAL A 30 -2.67 6.87 3.66
N MET A 31 -1.45 6.36 3.69
CA MET A 31 -0.97 5.36 2.72
C MET A 31 -0.69 4.05 3.44
N ALA A 32 -1.12 2.92 2.87
CA ALA A 32 -0.73 1.60 3.31
C ALA A 32 0.12 0.91 2.25
N GLY A 33 1.34 0.50 2.62
CA GLY A 33 2.17 -0.37 1.78
C GLY A 33 1.68 -1.81 1.87
N VAL A 34 1.22 -2.36 0.75
CA VAL A 34 0.64 -3.70 0.68
C VAL A 34 1.50 -4.58 -0.22
N ASP A 35 1.79 -5.79 0.25
CA ASP A 35 2.41 -6.85 -0.55
C ASP A 35 1.66 -8.17 -0.34
N GLU A 36 2.15 -9.25 -0.94
CA GLU A 36 1.54 -10.59 -0.86
C GLU A 36 1.50 -11.18 0.57
N SER A 37 2.19 -10.58 1.54
CA SER A 37 2.33 -11.17 2.87
C SER A 37 1.11 -10.94 3.75
N GLU A 38 0.85 -11.92 4.62
CA GLU A 38 -0.16 -11.81 5.67
C GLU A 38 0.17 -10.67 6.66
N GLY A 39 1.44 -10.29 6.78
CA GLY A 39 1.87 -9.18 7.64
C GLY A 39 1.36 -7.82 7.16
N SER A 40 1.41 -7.53 5.86
CA SER A 40 0.84 -6.30 5.31
C SER A 40 -0.68 -6.31 5.34
N MET A 41 -1.32 -7.45 5.05
CA MET A 41 -2.77 -7.59 5.13
C MET A 41 -3.27 -7.38 6.57
N HIS A 42 -2.57 -7.95 7.55
CA HIS A 42 -2.87 -7.72 8.97
C HIS A 42 -2.72 -6.25 9.36
N ALA A 43 -1.66 -5.59 8.90
CA ALA A 43 -1.45 -4.17 9.16
C ALA A 43 -2.58 -3.30 8.63
N LEU A 44 -3.07 -3.62 7.42
CA LEU A 44 -4.23 -2.95 6.83
C LEU A 44 -5.49 -3.18 7.66
N CYS A 45 -5.83 -4.43 8.01
CA CYS A 45 -6.99 -4.73 8.86
C CYS A 45 -6.92 -3.96 10.19
N TRP A 46 -5.77 -4.01 10.85
CA TRP A 46 -5.57 -3.30 12.12
C TRP A 46 -5.79 -1.79 11.94
N ALA A 47 -5.23 -1.20 10.89
CA ALA A 47 -5.41 0.22 10.61
C ALA A 47 -6.89 0.58 10.39
N LEU A 48 -7.61 -0.19 9.58
CA LEU A 48 -9.03 0.05 9.31
C LEU A 48 -9.87 -0.05 10.60
N ASP A 49 -9.60 -1.05 11.44
CA ASP A 49 -10.34 -1.29 12.67
C ASP A 49 -10.07 -0.24 13.78
N HIS A 50 -8.94 0.48 13.72
CA HIS A 50 -8.52 1.39 14.80
C HIS A 50 -8.41 2.86 14.38
N LEU A 51 -8.07 3.14 13.13
CA LEU A 51 -7.86 4.49 12.61
C LEU A 51 -9.02 4.99 11.76
N PHE A 52 -9.91 4.12 11.29
CA PHE A 52 -11.03 4.49 10.39
C PHE A 52 -12.40 4.20 11.04
N THR A 53 -12.48 4.17 12.37
CA THR A 53 -13.76 3.96 13.07
C THR A 53 -14.50 5.27 13.28
N ALA A 54 -15.79 5.29 12.92
CA ALA A 54 -16.66 6.42 13.14
C ALA A 54 -16.83 6.69 14.65
N THR A 55 -16.44 7.88 15.09
CA THR A 55 -16.90 8.44 16.37
C THR A 55 -18.34 8.90 16.21
N GLY A 56 -19.29 8.17 16.79
CA GLY A 56 -20.68 8.61 16.90
C GLY A 56 -21.62 7.92 15.92
N GLY A 57 -22.82 7.59 16.42
CA GLY A 57 -23.85 6.83 15.71
C GLY A 57 -24.45 7.57 14.51
N GLU A 58 -25.19 6.78 13.74
CA GLU A 58 -25.60 6.98 12.34
C GLU A 58 -24.49 6.64 11.35
N VAL A 59 -24.85 6.07 10.20
CA VAL A 59 -23.90 5.44 9.26
C VAL A 59 -23.67 6.39 8.08
N PRO A 60 -22.61 7.20 8.07
CA PRO A 60 -22.02 7.71 6.85
C PRO A 60 -20.67 7.03 6.59
N ASP A 61 -20.24 7.08 5.33
CA ASP A 61 -18.93 6.65 4.83
C ASP A 61 -17.80 7.00 5.82
N LYS A 62 -17.19 5.97 6.43
CA LYS A 62 -16.16 6.10 7.48
C LYS A 62 -14.93 6.86 6.99
N THR A 63 -14.72 6.93 5.67
CA THR A 63 -13.66 7.70 5.02
C THR A 63 -13.79 9.20 5.30
N GLN A 64 -15.02 9.71 5.52
CA GLN A 64 -15.24 11.14 5.74
C GLN A 64 -14.74 11.64 7.10
N ALA A 65 -14.63 10.76 8.11
CA ALA A 65 -14.29 11.11 9.48
C ALA A 65 -12.78 11.30 9.74
N LEU A 66 -11.91 10.60 9.01
CA LEU A 66 -10.45 10.67 9.20
C LEU A 66 -9.67 11.06 7.94
N GLY A 67 -10.16 10.74 6.73
CA GLY A 67 -9.58 11.20 5.48
C GLY A 67 -9.34 10.09 4.43
N ARG A 68 -8.43 10.34 3.49
CA ARG A 68 -8.26 9.57 2.25
C ARG A 68 -7.26 8.42 2.45
N LEU A 69 -7.64 7.19 2.12
CA LEU A 69 -6.76 6.02 2.14
C LEU A 69 -6.23 5.69 0.73
N ILE A 70 -4.92 5.48 0.63
CA ILE A 70 -4.21 5.00 -0.57
C ILE A 70 -3.56 3.65 -0.25
N LEU A 71 -3.83 2.63 -1.06
CA LEU A 71 -3.13 1.35 -1.05
C LEU A 71 -2.05 1.39 -2.13
N LEU A 72 -0.79 1.20 -1.73
CA LEU A 72 0.35 1.21 -2.64
C LEU A 72 0.99 -0.18 -2.67
N HIS A 73 1.13 -0.73 -3.88
CA HIS A 73 1.94 -1.91 -4.14
C HIS A 73 3.15 -1.55 -5.00
N ALA A 74 4.35 -1.93 -4.55
CA ALA A 74 5.60 -1.71 -5.27
C ALA A 74 5.94 -2.95 -6.12
N GLN A 75 5.88 -2.80 -7.44
CA GLN A 75 6.26 -3.85 -8.38
C GLN A 75 7.77 -3.80 -8.60
N GLN A 76 8.49 -4.82 -8.13
CA GLN A 76 9.94 -4.86 -8.28
C GLN A 76 10.33 -5.15 -9.74
N PRO A 77 11.12 -4.28 -10.38
CA PRO A 77 11.53 -4.52 -11.74
C PRO A 77 12.55 -5.68 -11.77
N LEU A 78 12.47 -6.52 -12.81
CA LEU A 78 13.29 -7.74 -12.99
C LEU A 78 14.81 -7.49 -13.16
N TYR A 79 15.29 -6.25 -13.03
CA TYR A 79 16.69 -5.88 -13.28
C TYR A 79 17.72 -6.61 -12.40
N HIS A 80 17.33 -7.14 -11.24
CA HIS A 80 18.25 -7.90 -10.39
C HIS A 80 18.72 -9.24 -11.00
N PHE A 81 18.06 -9.74 -12.06
CA PHE A 81 18.53 -10.89 -12.82
C PHE A 81 19.42 -10.53 -14.01
N VAL A 82 19.63 -9.24 -14.28
CA VAL A 82 20.27 -8.74 -15.51
C VAL A 82 21.58 -8.02 -15.17
N HIS A 83 22.43 -8.63 -14.34
CA HIS A 83 23.81 -8.18 -14.15
C HIS A 83 24.77 -8.84 -15.17
N PRO A 84 25.86 -8.15 -15.58
CA PRO A 84 26.54 -8.41 -16.86
C PRO A 84 27.61 -9.51 -16.79
N MET A 85 27.32 -10.66 -16.17
CA MET A 85 28.27 -11.78 -16.08
C MET A 85 27.60 -13.14 -16.30
N GLY A 86 27.31 -13.52 -17.56
CA GLY A 86 27.22 -14.92 -17.94
C GLY A 86 26.21 -15.30 -19.04
N PRO A 87 26.25 -16.55 -19.57
CA PRO A 87 25.51 -16.98 -20.77
C PRO A 87 23.98 -17.11 -20.60
N ALA A 88 23.44 -16.86 -19.41
CA ALA A 88 22.00 -16.95 -19.11
C ALA A 88 21.21 -15.68 -19.47
N VAL A 89 21.88 -14.66 -20.04
CA VAL A 89 21.42 -13.26 -20.16
C VAL A 89 20.35 -13.00 -21.22
N TYR A 90 19.97 -13.98 -22.06
CA TYR A 90 18.78 -13.87 -22.90
C TYR A 90 17.68 -14.79 -22.36
N ALA A 91 17.02 -14.39 -21.27
CA ALA A 91 15.59 -14.72 -21.21
C ALA A 91 14.98 -14.12 -22.49
N THR A 92 14.35 -14.93 -23.32
CA THR A 92 13.74 -14.43 -24.57
C THR A 92 12.80 -13.28 -24.23
N LEU A 93 12.63 -12.31 -25.15
CA LEU A 93 11.68 -11.21 -24.93
C LEU A 93 10.31 -11.76 -24.48
N THR A 94 9.88 -12.89 -25.04
CA THR A 94 8.67 -13.61 -24.64
C THR A 94 8.69 -14.12 -23.19
N ALA A 95 9.83 -14.65 -22.71
CA ALA A 95 9.96 -15.05 -21.30
C ALA A 95 9.92 -13.83 -20.37
N MET A 96 10.58 -12.73 -20.75
CA MET A 96 10.56 -11.48 -19.99
C MET A 96 9.15 -10.84 -19.97
N GLU A 97 8.44 -10.84 -21.10
CA GLU A 97 7.06 -10.37 -21.23
C GLU A 97 6.11 -11.22 -20.38
N SER A 98 6.27 -12.55 -20.41
CA SER A 98 5.47 -13.46 -19.60
C SER A 98 5.69 -13.23 -18.11
N MET A 99 6.94 -13.06 -17.67
CA MET A 99 7.26 -12.73 -16.27
C MET A 99 6.70 -11.37 -15.86
N ARG A 100 6.80 -10.36 -16.73
CA ARG A 100 6.23 -9.03 -16.48
C ARG A 100 4.71 -9.07 -16.36
N ASN A 101 4.03 -9.81 -17.23
CA ASN A 101 2.59 -9.99 -17.18
C ASN A 101 2.17 -10.71 -15.90
N ALA A 102 2.88 -11.78 -15.51
CA ALA A 102 2.63 -12.49 -14.27
C ALA A 102 2.84 -11.58 -13.03
N GLN A 103 3.87 -10.73 -13.02
CA GLN A 103 4.07 -9.75 -11.95
C GLN A 103 2.95 -8.70 -11.89
N LYS A 104 2.46 -8.23 -13.04
CA LYS A 104 1.33 -7.30 -13.11
C LYS A 104 0.04 -7.94 -12.61
N GLU A 105 -0.27 -9.16 -13.05
CA GLU A 105 -1.44 -9.92 -12.57
C GLU A 105 -1.38 -10.12 -11.06
N ASN A 106 -0.20 -10.47 -10.53
CA ASN A 106 0.00 -10.62 -9.09
C ASN A 106 -0.18 -9.28 -8.34
N SER A 107 0.35 -8.18 -8.88
CA SER A 107 0.19 -6.83 -8.30
C SER A 107 -1.28 -6.41 -8.22
N ILE A 108 -2.05 -6.68 -9.29
CA ILE A 108 -3.49 -6.45 -9.35
C ILE A 108 -4.18 -7.30 -8.28
N TRP A 109 -3.88 -8.60 -8.22
CA TRP A 109 -4.47 -9.51 -7.24
C TRP A 109 -4.23 -9.07 -5.79
N VAL A 110 -3.01 -8.61 -5.46
CA VAL A 110 -2.68 -8.08 -4.12
C VAL A 110 -3.56 -6.88 -3.76
N LEU A 111 -3.72 -5.94 -4.69
CA LEU A 111 -4.54 -4.75 -4.46
C LEU A 111 -6.04 -5.05 -4.47
N GLU A 112 -6.51 -6.01 -5.26
CA GLU A 112 -7.90 -6.51 -5.21
C GLU A 112 -8.20 -7.12 -3.85
N ARG A 113 -7.32 -7.99 -3.35
CA ARG A 113 -7.46 -8.60 -2.01
C ARG A 113 -7.52 -7.53 -0.93
N ALA A 114 -6.65 -6.53 -0.98
CA ALA A 114 -6.63 -5.44 -0.01
C ALA A 114 -7.85 -4.50 -0.13
N SER A 115 -8.31 -4.24 -1.35
CA SER A 115 -9.52 -3.45 -1.60
C SER A 115 -10.76 -4.13 -1.05
N GLN A 116 -10.84 -5.46 -1.17
CA GLN A 116 -11.95 -6.23 -0.60
C GLN A 116 -12.04 -6.06 0.92
N ILE A 117 -10.90 -6.08 1.63
CA ILE A 117 -10.83 -5.80 3.07
C ILE A 117 -11.36 -4.39 3.39
N CYS A 118 -11.02 -3.39 2.57
CA CYS A 118 -11.49 -2.02 2.75
C CYS A 118 -13.00 -1.91 2.54
N ILE A 119 -13.54 -2.54 1.49
CA ILE A 119 -14.98 -2.59 1.18
C ILE A 119 -15.77 -3.23 2.33
N GLU A 120 -15.30 -4.35 2.86
CA GLU A 120 -15.92 -5.02 4.01
C GLU A 120 -15.98 -4.14 5.27
N ARG A 121 -15.06 -3.17 5.39
CA ARG A 121 -15.04 -2.20 6.50
C ARG A 121 -15.74 -0.88 6.19
N LEU A 122 -16.30 -0.74 4.98
CA LEU A 122 -16.92 0.48 4.46
C LEU A 122 -15.94 1.68 4.42
N VAL A 123 -14.71 1.41 3.96
CA VAL A 123 -13.67 2.43 3.77
C VAL A 123 -13.32 2.49 2.28
N LYS A 124 -13.44 3.66 1.68
CA LYS A 124 -13.04 3.90 0.30
C LYS A 124 -11.52 4.04 0.23
N ALA A 125 -10.89 3.26 -0.63
CA ALA A 125 -9.46 3.28 -0.85
C ALA A 125 -9.14 3.51 -2.34
N GLU A 126 -8.10 4.27 -2.60
CA GLU A 126 -7.50 4.35 -3.93
C GLU A 126 -6.35 3.37 -4.02
N THR A 127 -6.11 2.80 -5.21
CA THR A 127 -5.03 1.83 -5.38
C THR A 127 -4.03 2.30 -6.42
N ILE A 128 -2.74 2.11 -6.12
CA ILE A 128 -1.63 2.54 -6.95
C ILE A 128 -0.60 1.41 -7.02
N ILE A 129 -0.18 1.09 -8.24
CA ILE A 129 0.98 0.24 -8.50
C ILE A 129 2.12 1.14 -8.98
N ILE A 130 3.30 0.99 -8.38
CA ILE A 130 4.50 1.73 -8.77
C ILE A 130 5.63 0.75 -9.08
N ASP A 131 6.25 0.88 -10.25
CA ASP A 131 7.46 0.12 -10.60
C ASP A 131 8.72 0.70 -9.92
N GLY A 132 9.44 -0.15 -9.18
CA GLY A 132 10.74 0.21 -8.60
C GLY A 132 11.13 -0.61 -7.36
N ASP A 133 12.21 -0.20 -6.69
CA ASP A 133 12.59 -0.79 -5.40
C ASP A 133 11.57 -0.35 -4.32
N PRO A 134 10.93 -1.28 -3.59
CA PRO A 134 9.89 -0.97 -2.61
C PRO A 134 10.34 0.06 -1.56
N LYS A 135 11.62 0.06 -1.17
CA LYS A 135 12.16 1.00 -0.19
C LYS A 135 12.08 2.43 -0.68
N ASP A 136 12.50 2.64 -1.93
CA ASP A 136 12.61 3.95 -2.54
C ASP A 136 11.26 4.47 -2.99
N VAL A 137 10.48 3.63 -3.70
CA VAL A 137 9.21 4.06 -4.27
C VAL A 137 8.18 4.40 -3.19
N ILE A 138 8.16 3.67 -2.07
CA ILE A 138 7.25 3.99 -0.96
C ILE A 138 7.62 5.34 -0.35
N CYS A 139 8.91 5.57 -0.05
CA CYS A 139 9.34 6.84 0.54
C CYS A 139 9.06 8.02 -0.41
N GLN A 140 9.38 7.86 -1.70
CA GLN A 140 9.13 8.87 -2.71
C GLN A 140 7.63 9.18 -2.86
N ALA A 141 6.80 8.15 -2.98
CA ALA A 141 5.36 8.28 -3.09
C ALA A 141 4.75 9.01 -1.88
N THR A 142 5.24 8.74 -0.67
CA THR A 142 4.74 9.45 0.53
C THR A 142 5.02 10.96 0.48
N GLU A 143 6.16 11.37 -0.06
CA GLU A 143 6.51 12.78 -0.22
C GLU A 143 5.70 13.43 -1.35
N GLU A 144 5.69 12.82 -2.53
CA GLU A 144 5.03 13.37 -3.72
C GLU A 144 3.53 13.54 -3.54
N MET A 145 2.86 12.60 -2.87
CA MET A 145 1.42 12.69 -2.58
C MET A 145 1.09 13.47 -1.31
N SER A 146 2.11 13.94 -0.58
CA SER A 146 1.99 14.61 0.72
C SER A 146 1.18 13.79 1.73
N ILE A 147 1.58 12.53 1.91
CA ILE A 147 0.97 11.59 2.86
C ILE A 147 1.25 12.04 4.29
N ASP A 148 0.22 12.00 5.12
CA ASP A 148 0.28 12.39 6.54
C ASP A 148 0.60 11.19 7.46
N LEU A 149 0.35 9.95 7.01
CA LEU A 149 0.73 8.72 7.71
C LEU A 149 0.97 7.56 6.75
N LEU A 150 2.13 6.92 6.89
CA LEU A 150 2.45 5.66 6.22
C LEU A 150 2.19 4.47 7.14
N ILE A 151 1.49 3.46 6.65
CA ILE A 151 1.18 2.21 7.34
C ILE A 151 1.93 1.07 6.68
N MET A 152 2.69 0.33 7.49
CA MET A 152 3.48 -0.80 7.04
C MET A 152 3.28 -2.01 7.94
N GLY A 153 3.32 -3.20 7.35
CA GLY A 153 3.50 -4.43 8.11
C GLY A 153 4.95 -4.59 8.59
N SER A 154 5.13 -5.34 9.68
CA SER A 154 6.43 -5.92 10.02
C SER A 154 6.50 -7.38 9.58
N ARG A 155 7.61 -7.78 8.95
CA ARG A 155 7.90 -9.18 8.66
C ARG A 155 8.88 -9.73 9.68
N GLY A 156 8.39 -10.61 10.57
CA GLY A 156 9.25 -11.55 11.29
C GLY A 156 9.36 -12.83 10.45
N LEU A 157 10.54 -13.13 9.91
CA LEU A 157 10.77 -14.37 9.18
C LEU A 157 10.57 -15.57 10.14
N GLY A 158 9.39 -16.20 10.10
CA GLY A 158 9.11 -17.50 10.75
C GLY A 158 9.05 -17.52 12.29
N LYS A 159 9.34 -18.70 12.88
CA LYS A 159 9.29 -19.03 14.32
C LYS A 159 10.33 -18.30 15.18
N VAL A 160 10.98 -17.26 14.66
CA VAL A 160 12.04 -16.56 15.38
C VAL A 160 11.41 -15.65 16.44
N LYS A 161 11.74 -15.92 17.71
CA LYS A 161 11.18 -15.30 18.92
C LYS A 161 11.42 -13.79 19.09
N ARG A 162 11.95 -13.08 18.07
CA ARG A 162 12.20 -11.64 18.10
C ARG A 162 11.46 -10.95 16.97
N ALA A 163 10.77 -9.85 17.30
CA ALA A 163 10.17 -8.94 16.34
C ALA A 163 11.30 -8.25 15.57
N ILE A 164 11.67 -8.79 14.42
CA ILE A 164 12.57 -8.14 13.47
C ILE A 164 11.70 -7.28 12.56
N LEU A 165 12.08 -6.01 12.39
CA LEU A 165 11.45 -5.13 11.43
C LEU A 165 11.80 -5.62 10.02
N GLY A 166 10.84 -5.63 9.09
CA GLY A 166 11.12 -6.05 7.71
C GLY A 166 12.07 -5.06 7.05
N SER A 167 12.88 -5.49 6.08
CA SER A 167 13.87 -4.62 5.42
C SER A 167 13.26 -3.35 4.79
N VAL A 168 12.02 -3.44 4.28
CA VAL A 168 11.31 -2.29 3.69
C VAL A 168 10.73 -1.39 4.78
N SER A 169 10.08 -1.94 5.80
CA SER A 169 9.53 -1.13 6.90
C SER A 169 10.62 -0.50 7.76
N ASP A 170 11.76 -1.15 7.92
CA ASP A 170 12.95 -0.60 8.57
C ASP A 170 13.53 0.57 7.78
N TYR A 171 13.67 0.40 6.47
CA TYR A 171 14.10 1.50 5.61
C TYR A 171 13.13 2.68 5.68
N CYS A 172 11.83 2.44 5.51
CA CYS A 172 10.81 3.50 5.56
C CYS A 172 10.81 4.22 6.92
N ALA A 173 11.03 3.51 8.03
CA ALA A 173 11.07 4.14 9.34
C ALA A 173 12.22 5.14 9.52
N HIS A 174 13.30 4.98 8.76
CA HIS A 174 14.45 5.89 8.80
C HIS A 174 14.40 6.98 7.71
N HIS A 175 13.66 6.77 6.62
CA HIS A 175 13.75 7.63 5.42
C HIS A 175 12.43 8.30 5.02
N ALA A 176 11.28 7.78 5.45
CA ALA A 176 10.00 8.44 5.16
C ALA A 176 9.92 9.78 5.89
N LYS A 177 9.49 10.82 5.17
CA LYS A 177 9.34 12.18 5.73
C LYS A 177 8.04 12.36 6.51
N CYS A 178 7.09 11.43 6.37
CA CYS A 178 5.85 11.41 7.12
C CYS A 178 5.95 10.45 8.33
N PRO A 179 5.09 10.64 9.35
CA PRO A 179 4.90 9.64 10.40
C PRO A 179 4.65 8.25 9.83
N ILE A 180 5.22 7.24 10.49
CA ILE A 180 5.04 5.83 10.11
C ILE A 180 4.41 5.04 11.27
N LEU A 181 3.44 4.20 10.92
CA LEU A 181 2.87 3.18 11.79
C LEU A 181 3.31 1.81 11.28
N ILE A 182 4.03 1.08 12.13
CA ILE A 182 4.41 -0.30 11.85
C ILE A 182 3.56 -1.23 12.72
N VAL A 183 2.74 -2.04 12.06
CA VAL A 183 1.88 -3.02 12.74
C VAL A 183 2.58 -4.38 12.80
N LYS A 184 2.72 -4.89 14.02
CA LYS A 184 3.27 -6.21 14.29
C LYS A 184 2.16 -7.28 14.20
N PRO A 185 2.43 -8.45 13.58
CA PRO A 185 1.46 -9.54 13.58
C PRO A 185 1.19 -10.01 15.01
N PRO A 186 -0.01 -10.56 15.28
CA PRO A 186 -0.36 -11.06 16.60
C PRO A 186 0.58 -12.20 17.00
N LYS A 187 0.90 -12.28 18.29
CA LYS A 187 1.71 -13.41 18.80
C LYS A 187 0.89 -14.68 18.64
N VAL A 188 1.36 -15.61 17.80
CA VAL A 188 0.84 -16.97 17.79
C VAL A 188 1.39 -17.65 19.04
N HIS A 189 0.56 -17.79 20.08
CA HIS A 189 0.90 -18.65 21.21
C HIS A 189 0.82 -20.11 20.73
N PRO A 190 1.90 -20.92 20.90
CA PRO A 190 1.87 -22.34 20.58
C PRO A 190 0.95 -23.13 21.51
#